data_AF-A0A3D9U9M0-F1
#
_entry.id   AF-A0A3D9U9M0-F1
#
_cell.length_a   1.000
_cell.length_b   1.000
_cell.length_c   1.000
_cell.angle_alpha   90.00
_cell.angle_beta   90.00
_cell.angle_gamma   90.00
#
_symmetry.space_group_name_H-M   'P 1'
#
loop_
_entity.id
_entity.type
_entity.pdbx_description
1 polymer ?
#
loop_
_entity_poly.entity_id
_entity_poly.type
_entity_poly.pdbx_seq_one_letter_code
_entity_poly.pdbx_strand_id
1 'polypeptide(L)'
;MSWALLFILAGIVLFNRYVFLEPKVPVKLPKIINESLKYSAPCLLIAICGPIILMEHGELREVSNNPYLWGALLTTVFAFFIRNIVVCVVISLAAFYVLSAIL
;
A
#
# COMPACT_ATOMS: atom_id res chain seq x y z
N MET A 1 -1.10 5.95 29.62
CA MET A 1 -1.67 5.08 28.56
C MET A 1 -0.79 5.14 27.31
N SER A 2 0.43 4.56 27.33
CA SER A 2 1.28 4.56 26.12
C SER A 2 2.29 3.41 26.12
N TRP A 3 3.12 3.28 27.16
CA TRP A 3 4.18 2.27 27.20
C TRP A 3 3.67 0.82 27.29
N ALA A 4 2.71 0.55 28.18
CA ALA A 4 2.16 -0.80 28.33
C ALA A 4 1.49 -1.31 27.04
N LEU A 5 0.77 -0.43 26.31
CA LEU A 5 0.15 -0.77 25.04
C LEU A 5 1.19 -1.07 23.96
N LEU A 6 2.30 -0.31 23.91
CA LEU A 6 3.40 -0.59 22.99
C LEU A 6 4.05 -1.94 23.27
N PHE A 7 4.30 -2.28 24.54
CA PHE A 7 4.86 -3.58 24.90
C PHE A 7 3.91 -4.73 24.59
N ILE A 8 2.61 -4.57 24.86
CA ILE A 8 1.59 -5.57 24.51
C ILE A 8 1.52 -5.77 23.01
N LEU A 9 1.45 -4.68 22.23
CA LEU A 9 1.38 -4.74 20.77
C LEU A 9 2.66 -5.35 20.18
N ALA A 10 3.83 -4.95 20.67
CA ALA A 10 5.11 -5.54 20.28
C ALA A 10 5.12 -7.04 20.59
N GLY A 11 4.66 -7.46 21.78
CA GLY A 11 4.53 -8.86 22.15
C GLY A 11 3.60 -9.64 21.22
N ILE A 12 2.44 -9.10 20.88
CA ILE A 12 1.47 -9.71 19.95
C ILE A 12 2.07 -9.86 18.55
N VAL A 13 2.71 -8.82 18.01
CA VAL A 13 3.33 -8.84 16.67
C VAL A 13 4.48 -9.84 16.62
N LEU A 14 5.31 -9.86 17.66
CA LEU A 14 6.44 -10.78 17.76
C LEU A 14 5.93 -12.21 17.89
N PHE A 15 4.92 -12.47 18.71
CA PHE A 15 4.29 -13.78 18.80
C PHE A 15 3.71 -14.24 17.45
N ASN A 16 2.90 -13.40 16.78
CA ASN A 16 2.29 -13.72 15.50
C ASN A 16 3.34 -14.03 14.41
N ARG A 17 4.42 -13.25 14.36
CA ARG A 17 5.49 -13.43 13.36
C ARG A 17 6.37 -14.64 13.66
N TYR A 18 6.75 -14.86 14.92
CA TYR A 18 7.68 -15.94 15.29
C TYR A 18 7.01 -17.32 15.32
N VAL A 19 5.72 -17.41 15.69
CA VAL A 19 4.95 -18.65 15.60
C VAL A 19 4.85 -19.15 14.15
N PHE A 20 4.77 -18.24 13.18
CA PHE A 20 4.80 -18.58 11.75
C PHE A 20 6.21 -18.79 11.18
N LEU A 21 7.26 -18.32 11.86
CA LEU A 21 8.66 -18.44 11.41
C LEU A 21 9.36 -19.73 11.89
N GLU A 22 8.79 -20.46 12.86
CA GLU A 22 9.35 -21.73 13.31
C GLU A 22 9.30 -22.78 12.18
N PRO A 23 10.45 -23.23 11.62
CA PRO A 23 10.49 -24.16 10.49
C PRO A 23 9.99 -25.58 10.84
N LYS A 24 9.78 -25.86 12.12
CA LYS A 24 9.41 -27.18 12.66
C LYS A 24 7.93 -27.35 12.94
N VAL A 25 7.10 -26.31 12.80
CA VAL A 25 5.64 -26.48 12.93
C VAL A 25 5.14 -26.98 11.57
N PRO A 26 4.62 -28.23 11.45
CA PRO A 26 4.17 -28.80 10.19
C PRO A 26 2.80 -28.23 9.81
N VAL A 27 2.65 -26.91 9.81
CA VAL A 27 1.44 -26.22 9.35
C VAL A 27 1.44 -26.30 7.84
N LYS A 28 0.96 -27.42 7.30
CA LYS A 28 0.66 -27.59 5.88
C LYS A 28 -0.53 -26.72 5.53
N LEU A 29 -0.29 -25.42 5.35
CA LEU A 29 -1.27 -24.51 4.81
C LEU A 29 -1.71 -25.05 3.44
N PRO A 30 -3.02 -25.23 3.19
CA PRO A 30 -3.50 -25.64 1.89
C PRO A 30 -3.04 -24.62 0.85
N LYS A 31 -2.72 -25.10 -0.36
CA LYS A 31 -2.13 -24.29 -1.45
C LYS A 31 -2.87 -22.97 -1.68
N ILE A 32 -4.19 -22.98 -1.54
CA ILE A 32 -5.07 -21.81 -1.68
C ILE A 32 -4.73 -20.70 -0.66
N ILE A 33 -4.51 -21.06 0.60
CA ILE A 33 -4.20 -20.09 1.67
C ILE A 33 -2.78 -19.55 1.52
N ASN A 34 -1.83 -20.39 1.10
CA ASN A 34 -0.46 -19.93 0.84
C ASN A 34 -0.42 -18.92 -0.33
N GLU A 35 -1.11 -19.23 -1.42
CA GLU A 35 -1.21 -18.31 -2.55
C GLU A 35 -1.95 -17.02 -2.16
N SER A 36 -3.06 -17.07 -1.41
CA SER A 36 -3.76 -15.85 -0.97
C SER A 36 -2.90 -14.98 -0.05
N LEU A 37 -2.11 -15.57 0.84
CA LEU A 37 -1.17 -14.83 1.70
C LEU A 37 -0.07 -14.13 0.91
N LYS A 38 0.40 -14.70 -0.22
CA LYS A 38 1.36 -14.02 -1.12
C LYS A 38 0.77 -12.75 -1.74
N TYR A 39 -0.53 -12.72 -2.02
CA TYR A 39 -1.23 -11.54 -2.54
C TYR A 39 -1.64 -10.53 -1.46
N SER A 40 -1.32 -10.77 -0.18
CA SER A 40 -1.66 -9.86 0.92
C SER A 40 -0.97 -8.49 0.78
N ALA A 41 0.33 -8.48 0.44
CA ALA A 41 1.10 -7.25 0.30
C ALA A 41 0.53 -6.28 -0.77
N PRO A 42 0.29 -6.70 -2.03
CA PRO A 42 -0.32 -5.81 -3.02
C PRO A 42 -1.75 -5.40 -2.67
N CYS A 43 -2.55 -6.30 -2.07
CA CYS A 43 -3.92 -5.99 -1.62
C CYS A 43 -3.93 -4.89 -0.56
N LEU A 44 -3.06 -5.00 0.46
CA LEU A 44 -2.92 -3.99 1.50
C LEU A 44 -2.55 -2.63 0.90
N LEU A 45 -1.63 -2.61 -0.07
CA LEU A 45 -1.16 -1.38 -0.70
C LEU A 45 -2.31 -0.67 -1.44
N ILE A 46 -3.15 -1.42 -2.16
CA ILE A 46 -4.36 -0.90 -2.81
C ILE A 46 -5.38 -0.42 -1.80
N ALA A 47 -5.57 -1.15 -0.69
CA ALA A 47 -6.50 -0.77 0.37
C ALA A 47 -6.09 0.53 1.09
N ILE A 48 -4.78 0.82 1.15
CA ILE A 48 -4.25 2.08 1.69
C ILE A 48 -4.33 3.19 0.64
N CYS A 49 -3.92 2.94 -0.60
CA CYS A 49 -3.90 3.97 -1.64
C CYS A 49 -5.31 4.41 -2.09
N GLY A 50 -6.28 3.50 -2.17
CA GLY A 50 -7.65 3.80 -2.59
C GLY A 50 -8.31 4.98 -1.86
N PRO A 51 -8.44 4.94 -0.51
CA PRO A 51 -9.02 6.05 0.24
C PRO A 51 -8.17 7.32 0.18
N ILE A 52 -6.84 7.22 0.12
CA ILE A 52 -5.95 8.40 0.01
C ILE A 52 -6.24 9.20 -1.28
N ILE A 53 -6.54 8.50 -2.38
CA ILE A 53 -6.81 9.13 -3.67
C ILE A 53 -8.23 9.72 -3.72
N LEU A 54 -9.21 9.05 -3.10
CA LEU A 54 -10.64 9.35 -3.27
C LEU A 54 -11.26 10.18 -2.14
N MET A 55 -10.73 10.11 -0.91
CA MET A 55 -11.28 10.76 0.28
C MET A 55 -10.26 11.75 0.85
N GLU A 56 -10.68 12.98 1.09
CA GLU A 56 -9.95 13.96 1.91
C GLU A 56 -10.83 14.32 3.10
N HIS A 57 -10.29 14.13 4.31
CA HIS A 57 -10.95 14.53 5.56
C HIS A 57 -12.40 14.04 5.74
N GLY A 58 -12.76 12.89 5.16
CA GLY A 58 -14.09 12.29 5.33
C GLY A 58 -15.15 12.75 4.32
N GLU A 59 -14.81 13.64 3.40
CA GLU A 59 -15.67 14.03 2.28
C GLU A 59 -15.13 13.45 0.96
N LEU A 60 -16.06 13.06 0.07
CA LEU A 60 -15.72 12.68 -1.29
C LEU A 60 -15.27 13.94 -2.02
N ARG A 61 -13.99 14.01 -2.36
CA ARG A 61 -13.46 15.17 -3.07
C ARG A 61 -14.13 15.28 -4.44
N GLU A 62 -14.41 16.49 -4.88
CA GLU A 62 -14.91 16.84 -6.22
C GLU A 62 -14.03 16.21 -7.31
N VAL A 63 -14.53 15.17 -7.98
CA VAL A 63 -13.79 14.29 -8.91
C VAL A 63 -13.09 15.07 -10.04
N SER A 64 -13.63 16.24 -10.41
CA SER A 64 -13.15 17.04 -11.53
C SER A 64 -11.84 17.80 -11.25
N ASN A 65 -11.61 18.27 -10.01
CA ASN A 65 -10.47 19.15 -9.67
C ASN A 65 -9.49 18.53 -8.65
N ASN A 66 -9.34 17.20 -8.65
CA ASN A 66 -8.45 16.52 -7.73
C ASN A 66 -7.08 16.21 -8.35
N PRO A 67 -5.99 16.82 -7.88
CA PRO A 67 -4.65 16.53 -8.38
C PRO A 67 -4.23 15.08 -8.06
N TYR A 68 -4.79 14.49 -7.01
CA TYR A 68 -4.50 13.10 -6.61
C TYR A 68 -5.09 12.05 -7.56
N LEU A 69 -6.30 12.26 -8.09
CA LEU A 69 -6.94 11.33 -9.03
C LEU A 69 -6.20 11.32 -10.38
N TRP A 70 -5.97 12.52 -10.92
CA TRP A 70 -5.23 12.70 -12.17
C TRP A 70 -3.78 12.23 -12.04
N GLY A 71 -3.14 12.49 -10.90
CA GLY A 71 -1.81 12.00 -10.58
C GLY A 71 -1.71 10.48 -10.50
N ALA A 72 -2.69 9.82 -9.88
CA ALA A 72 -2.77 8.36 -9.82
C ALA A 72 -2.92 7.76 -11.22
N LEU A 73 -3.81 8.31 -12.04
CA LEU A 73 -4.07 7.83 -13.41
C LEU A 73 -2.82 7.98 -14.29
N LEU A 74 -2.17 9.14 -14.27
CA LEU A 74 -0.91 9.37 -14.99
C LEU A 74 0.18 8.41 -14.53
N THR A 75 0.33 8.23 -13.22
CA THR A 75 1.31 7.30 -12.64
C THR A 75 1.06 5.86 -13.07
N THR A 76 -0.19 5.40 -13.12
CA THR A 76 -0.54 4.07 -13.61
C THR A 76 -0.18 3.88 -15.09
N VAL A 77 -0.40 4.89 -15.93
CA VAL A 77 -0.01 4.84 -17.36
C VAL A 77 1.51 4.77 -17.50
N PHE A 78 2.26 5.58 -16.76
CA PHE A 78 3.72 5.54 -16.78
C PHE A 78 4.27 4.20 -16.27
N ALA A 79 3.68 3.63 -15.22
CA ALA A 79 4.06 2.32 -14.70
C ALA A 79 3.87 1.20 -15.72
N PHE A 80 2.89 1.31 -16.61
CA PHE A 80 2.68 0.33 -17.67
C PHE A 80 3.73 0.40 -18.79
N PHE A 81 4.25 1.59 -19.10
CA PHE A 81 5.19 1.80 -20.20
C PHE A 81 6.66 1.62 -19.81
N ILE A 82 7.03 1.85 -18.55
CA ILE A 82 8.43 1.96 -18.14
C ILE A 82 8.93 0.64 -17.53
N ARG A 83 9.90 0.01 -18.20
CA ARG A 83 10.52 -1.26 -17.76
C ARG A 83 11.42 -1.11 -16.51
N ASN A 84 11.89 0.11 -16.21
CA ASN A 84 12.78 0.39 -15.09
C ASN A 84 12.04 1.06 -13.92
N ILE A 85 11.88 0.35 -12.81
CA ILE A 85 11.09 0.77 -11.64
C ILE A 85 11.58 2.12 -11.09
N VAL A 86 12.90 2.33 -10.99
CA VAL A 86 13.46 3.58 -10.43
C VAL A 86 13.07 4.79 -11.29
N VAL A 87 13.22 4.66 -12.60
CA VAL A 87 12.87 5.71 -13.56
C VAL A 87 11.37 5.99 -13.52
N CYS A 88 10.55 4.94 -13.43
CA CYS A 88 9.11 5.08 -13.30
C CYS A 88 8.73 5.91 -12.07
N VAL A 89 9.29 5.58 -10.90
CA VAL A 89 9.01 6.28 -9.64
C VAL A 89 9.39 7.76 -9.75
N VAL A 90 10.59 8.06 -10.25
CA VAL A 90 11.06 9.45 -10.41
C VAL A 90 10.16 10.25 -11.36
N ILE A 91 9.79 9.67 -12.51
CA ILE A 91 8.92 10.33 -13.49
C ILE A 91 7.52 10.55 -12.93
N SER A 92 6.93 9.54 -12.26
CA SER A 92 5.61 9.68 -11.65
C SER A 92 5.60 10.74 -10.56
N LEU A 93 6.67 10.84 -9.78
CA LEU A 93 6.79 11.83 -8.71
C LEU A 93 6.90 13.24 -9.31
N ALA A 94 7.74 13.42 -10.32
CA ALA A 94 7.89 14.69 -11.03
C ALA A 94 6.57 15.12 -11.68
N ALA A 95 5.87 14.21 -12.35
CA ALA A 95 4.57 14.48 -12.96
C ALA A 95 3.52 14.86 -11.91
N PHE A 96 3.50 14.17 -10.77
CA PHE A 96 2.59 14.50 -9.66
C PHE A 96 2.86 15.90 -9.09
N TYR A 97 4.12 16.26 -8.85
CA TYR A 97 4.49 17.59 -8.36
C TYR A 97 4.11 18.70 -9.33
N VAL A 98 4.32 18.50 -10.64
CA VAL A 98 3.90 19.46 -11.66
C VAL A 98 2.38 19.63 -11.67
N LEU A 99 1.65 18.51 -11.61
CA LEU A 99 0.19 18.54 -11.59
C LEU A 99 -0.37 19.23 -10.33
N SER A 100 0.21 18.93 -9.17
CA SER A 100 -0.14 19.57 -7.89
C SER A 100 0.26 21.05 -7.80
N ALA A 101 1.16 21.53 -8.67
CA ALA A 101 1.52 22.95 -8.72
C ALA A 101 0.60 23.76 -9.64
N ILE A 102 -0.09 23.09 -10.57
CA ILE A 102 -0.98 23.71 -11.56
C ILE A 102 -2.43 23.77 -11.06
N LEU A 103 -2.85 22.80 -10.25
CA LEU A 103 -4.23 22.59 -9.77
C LEU A 103 -4.36 22.93 -8.28
#